data_AF-A0A354EQ43-F1
#
_entry.id   AF-A0A354EQ43-F1
#
_cell.length_a   1.000
_cell.length_b   1.000
_cell.length_c   1.000
_cell.angle_alpha   90.00
_cell.angle_beta   90.00
_cell.angle_gamma   90.00
#
_symmetry.space_group_name_H-M   'P 1'
#
loop_
_entity.id
_entity.type
_entity.pdbx_description
1 polymer ?
#
loop_
_entity_poly.entity_id
_entity_poly.type
_entity_poly.pdbx_seq_one_letter_code
_entity_poly.pdbx_strand_id
1 'polypeptide(L)'
;MTVLASQTLIDGPDLKNPDLYVDRMPYGVFATLRREAPVYWNPETDGAGFWAVTRHADIVEVSKQPLLFSSAYANGGHRIFNENEVGLTGAGDSAVGIPFIS
;
A
#
# COMPACT_ATOMS: atom_id res chain seq x y z
N MET A 1 17.82 15.91 26.53
CA MET A 1 18.36 14.68 25.93
C MET A 1 17.31 14.14 24.98
N THR A 2 17.40 14.47 23.70
CA THR A 2 16.50 13.96 22.66
C THR A 2 17.09 12.64 22.18
N VAL A 3 16.40 11.54 22.48
CA VAL A 3 16.74 10.23 21.92
C VAL A 3 16.25 10.24 20.48
N LEU A 4 17.19 10.32 19.53
CA LEU A 4 16.93 10.05 18.12
C LEU A 4 16.56 8.57 18.03
N ALA A 5 15.32 8.27 17.65
CA ALA A 5 14.91 6.91 17.33
C ALA A 5 15.74 6.46 16.12
N SER A 6 16.77 5.67 16.39
CA SER A 6 17.55 4.94 15.42
C SER A 6 16.64 3.92 14.74
N GLN A 7 16.25 4.19 13.49
CA GLN A 7 15.52 3.25 12.63
C GLN A 7 16.48 2.12 12.26
N THR A 8 16.36 1.00 12.98
CA THR A 8 17.15 -0.21 12.73
C THR A 8 16.82 -0.79 11.35
N LEU A 9 17.86 -1.02 10.56
CA LEU A 9 17.86 -1.66 9.25
C LEU A 9 17.24 -3.07 9.29
N ILE A 10 15.91 -3.19 9.10
CA ILE A 10 15.21 -4.41 8.60
C ILE A 10 13.73 -4.21 8.19
N ASP A 11 13.15 -3.01 8.31
CA ASP A 11 11.79 -2.73 7.81
C ASP A 11 11.84 -1.63 6.74
N GLY A 12 11.26 -1.91 5.56
CA GLY A 12 11.09 -0.91 4.50
C GLY A 12 10.12 0.22 4.89
N PRO A 13 9.89 1.21 4.01
CA PRO A 13 8.98 2.30 4.33
C PRO A 13 7.55 1.78 4.51
N ASP A 14 6.85 2.23 5.55
CA ASP A 14 5.41 2.06 5.65
C ASP A 14 4.71 3.17 4.86
N LEU A 15 4.28 2.84 3.65
CA LEU A 15 3.61 3.74 2.72
C LEU A 15 2.15 4.01 3.11
N LYS A 16 1.58 3.24 4.04
CA LYS A 16 0.23 3.46 4.59
C LYS A 16 0.25 4.49 5.71
N ASN A 17 1.36 4.63 6.43
CA ASN A 17 1.45 5.56 7.55
C ASN A 17 1.22 7.01 7.09
N PRO A 18 0.13 7.68 7.50
CA PRO A 18 -0.15 9.05 7.09
C PRO A 18 0.90 10.04 7.60
N ASP A 19 1.57 9.76 8.71
CA ASP A 19 2.61 10.61 9.29
C ASP A 19 3.80 10.79 8.33
N LEU A 20 4.01 9.85 7.41
CA LEU A 20 5.04 9.94 6.37
C LEU A 20 4.83 11.15 5.42
N TYR A 21 3.60 11.65 5.33
CA TYR A 21 3.21 12.67 4.35
C TYR A 21 2.87 14.03 4.97
N VAL A 22 2.74 14.11 6.30
CA VAL A 22 2.25 15.32 7.03
C VAL A 22 3.11 16.54 6.75
N ASP A 23 4.44 16.40 6.83
CA ASP A 23 5.35 17.53 6.68
C ASP A 23 5.60 17.89 5.22
N ARG A 24 5.79 16.88 4.37
CA ARG A 24 6.07 17.01 2.93
C ARG A 24 5.98 15.67 2.22
N MET A 25 5.85 15.71 0.90
CA MET A 25 5.95 14.53 0.05
C MET A 25 7.32 13.82 0.24
N PRO A 26 7.35 12.52 0.57
CA PRO A 26 8.58 11.76 0.82
C PRO A 26 9.27 11.34 -0.48
N TYR A 27 9.64 12.31 -1.33
CA TYR A 27 10.26 12.03 -2.65
C TYR A 27 11.49 11.13 -2.57
N GLY A 28 12.29 11.24 -1.50
CA GLY A 28 13.47 10.40 -1.28
C GLY A 28 13.13 8.92 -1.10
N VAL A 29 12.05 8.62 -0.37
CA VAL A 29 11.56 7.25 -0.18
C VAL A 29 11.16 6.66 -1.53
N PHE A 30 10.32 7.35 -2.29
CA PHE A 30 9.90 6.89 -3.62
C PHE A 30 11.06 6.81 -4.62
N ALA A 31 12.08 7.66 -4.50
CA ALA A 31 13.27 7.58 -5.35
C ALA A 31 14.09 6.31 -5.05
N THR A 32 14.24 5.94 -3.78
CA THR A 32 14.88 4.68 -3.38
C THR A 32 14.07 3.47 -3.83
N LEU A 33 12.75 3.45 -3.61
CA LEU A 33 11.90 2.36 -4.08
C LEU A 33 12.00 2.17 -5.60
N ARG A 34 11.88 3.25 -6.40
CA ARG A 34 12.04 3.16 -7.86
C ARG A 34 13.39 2.58 -8.30
N ARG A 35 14.46 2.86 -7.55
CA ARG A 35 15.82 2.40 -7.87
C ARG A 35 16.03 0.95 -7.45
N GLU A 36 15.60 0.58 -6.25
CA GLU A 36 16.05 -0.65 -5.57
C GLU A 36 14.95 -1.70 -5.40
N ALA A 37 13.69 -1.29 -5.25
CA ALA A 37 12.54 -2.17 -5.04
C ALA A 37 11.29 -1.59 -5.73
N PRO A 38 11.25 -1.56 -7.08
CA PRO A 38 10.22 -0.82 -7.81
C PRO A 38 8.81 -1.41 -7.68
N VAL A 39 8.75 -2.71 -7.38
CA VAL A 39 7.57 -3.46 -6.95
C VAL A 39 7.87 -3.93 -5.53
N TYR A 40 7.32 -3.22 -4.54
CA TYR A 40 7.64 -3.39 -3.12
C TYR A 40 6.46 -3.95 -2.36
N TRP A 41 6.68 -4.93 -1.50
CA TRP A 41 5.66 -5.42 -0.58
C TRP A 41 5.60 -4.52 0.67
N ASN A 42 4.51 -3.79 0.84
CA ASN A 42 4.24 -2.97 2.02
C ASN A 42 3.40 -3.76 3.02
N PRO A 43 3.97 -4.20 4.17
CA PRO A 43 3.19 -4.86 5.20
C PRO A 43 2.19 -3.88 5.83
N GLU A 44 1.03 -4.38 6.21
CA GLU A 44 0.04 -3.63 6.99
C GLU A 44 -0.13 -4.30 8.35
N THR A 45 -0.19 -3.52 9.42
CA THR A 45 -0.40 -4.04 10.78
C THR A 45 -1.85 -4.45 11.03
N ASP A 46 -2.78 -3.89 10.27
CA ASP A 46 -4.23 -4.08 10.34
C ASP A 46 -4.81 -4.73 9.07
N GLY A 47 -3.97 -5.24 8.18
CA GLY A 47 -4.37 -5.73 6.87
C GLY A 47 -3.43 -6.80 6.32
N ALA A 48 -3.75 -7.30 5.13
CA ALA A 48 -2.91 -8.29 4.46
C ALA A 48 -1.64 -7.68 3.88
N GLY A 49 -1.53 -6.35 3.75
CA GLY A 49 -0.47 -5.69 3.01
C GLY A 49 -0.82 -5.49 1.54
N PHE A 50 0.03 -4.75 0.83
CA PHE A 50 -0.13 -4.47 -0.59
C PHE A 50 1.18 -4.39 -1.35
N TRP A 51 1.11 -4.60 -2.66
CA TRP A 51 2.21 -4.33 -3.57
C TRP A 51 2.18 -2.86 -3.99
N ALA A 52 3.25 -2.12 -3.71
CA ALA A 52 3.46 -0.77 -4.18
C ALA A 52 4.23 -0.77 -5.50
N VAL A 53 3.59 -0.28 -6.57
CA VAL A 53 4.21 -0.16 -7.90
C VAL A 53 4.66 1.28 -8.13
N THR A 54 5.97 1.51 -8.17
CA THR A 54 6.52 2.88 -8.06
C THR A 54 7.08 3.45 -9.37
N ARG A 55 7.23 2.64 -10.42
CA ARG A 55 7.69 3.09 -11.74
C ARG A 55 6.51 3.36 -12.67
N HIS A 56 6.63 4.45 -13.42
CA HIS A 56 5.60 4.86 -14.38
C HIS A 56 5.29 3.77 -15.43
N ALA A 57 6.32 3.10 -15.97
CA ALA A 57 6.12 2.05 -16.97
C ALA A 57 5.27 0.89 -16.42
N ASP A 58 5.59 0.43 -15.22
CA ASP A 58 4.93 -0.68 -14.54
C ASP A 58 3.48 -0.31 -14.20
N ILE A 59 3.23 0.92 -13.73
CA ILE A 59 1.88 1.44 -13.49
C ILE A 59 1.04 1.40 -14.78
N VAL A 60 1.60 1.88 -15.90
CA VAL A 60 0.92 1.87 -17.20
C VAL A 60 0.63 0.45 -17.67
N GLU A 61 1.54 -0.49 -17.43
CA GLU A 61 1.37 -1.91 -17.78
C GLU A 61 0.24 -2.56 -16.97
N VAL A 62 0.23 -2.38 -15.64
CA VAL A 62 -0.81 -2.90 -14.74
C VAL A 62 -2.17 -2.32 -15.12
N SER A 63 -2.24 -1.00 -15.32
CA SER A 63 -3.50 -0.30 -15.63
C SER A 63 -4.15 -0.75 -16.94
N LYS A 64 -3.37 -1.29 -17.88
CA LYS A 64 -3.85 -1.75 -19.20
C LYS A 64 -4.35 -3.19 -19.21
N GLN A 65 -4.20 -3.93 -18.11
CA GLN A 65 -4.54 -5.36 -18.03
C GLN A 65 -5.66 -5.61 -17.01
N PRO A 66 -6.87 -5.05 -17.20
CA PRO A 66 -7.94 -5.09 -16.19
C PRO A 66 -8.50 -6.49 -15.91
N LEU A 67 -8.27 -7.45 -16.83
CA LEU A 67 -8.64 -8.86 -16.61
C LEU A 67 -7.65 -9.58 -15.67
N LEU A 68 -6.43 -9.07 -15.55
CA LEU A 68 -5.41 -9.60 -14.64
C LEU A 68 -5.34 -8.77 -13.35
N PHE A 69 -5.47 -7.44 -13.46
CA PHE A 69 -5.44 -6.49 -12.35
C PHE A 69 -6.79 -5.78 -12.26
N SER A 70 -7.69 -6.37 -11.48
CA SER A 70 -9.08 -5.92 -11.37
C SER A 70 -9.22 -4.71 -10.46
N SER A 71 -10.07 -3.75 -10.84
CA SER A 71 -10.56 -2.68 -9.95
C SER A 71 -11.94 -2.97 -9.36
N ALA A 72 -12.56 -4.11 -9.72
CA ALA A 72 -13.89 -4.48 -9.21
C ALA A 72 -13.87 -4.71 -7.69
N TYR A 73 -14.91 -4.23 -7.00
CA TYR A 73 -15.11 -4.41 -5.56
C TYR A 73 -14.95 -5.87 -5.11
N ALA A 74 -15.58 -6.79 -5.85
CA ALA A 74 -15.55 -8.22 -5.54
C ALA A 74 -14.14 -8.84 -5.53
N ASN A 75 -13.14 -8.15 -6.08
CA ASN A 75 -11.77 -8.62 -6.25
C ASN A 75 -10.74 -7.75 -5.49
N GLY A 76 -11.16 -6.92 -4.52
CA GLY A 76 -10.23 -6.16 -3.66
C GLY A 76 -9.79 -4.79 -4.20
N GLY A 77 -10.63 -4.09 -4.98
CA GLY A 77 -10.31 -2.76 -5.54
C GLY A 77 -9.89 -1.70 -4.50
N HIS A 78 -9.27 -0.59 -4.95
CA HIS A 78 -8.72 0.49 -4.10
C HIS A 78 -9.72 1.03 -3.06
N ARG A 79 -9.41 0.90 -1.76
CA ARG A 79 -10.26 1.42 -0.67
C ARG A 79 -9.46 2.28 0.29
N ILE A 80 -9.94 3.49 0.51
CA ILE A 80 -9.39 4.46 1.49
C ILE A 80 -9.70 4.01 2.94
N PHE A 81 -10.59 3.03 3.14
CA PHE A 81 -10.98 2.50 4.45
C PHE A 81 -10.96 0.97 4.47
N ASN A 82 -10.43 0.40 5.56
CA ASN A 82 -10.43 -1.04 5.86
C ASN A 82 -11.81 -1.43 6.40
N GLU A 83 -12.59 -2.22 5.65
CA GLU A 83 -13.95 -2.63 6.05
C GLU A 83 -13.98 -3.68 7.18
N ASN A 84 -12.82 -4.07 7.72
CA ASN A 84 -12.80 -4.80 9.00
C ASN A 84 -13.29 -3.94 10.18
N GLU A 85 -13.39 -2.62 10.02
CA GLU A 85 -14.22 -1.77 10.88
C GLU A 85 -15.64 -1.66 10.30
N VAL A 86 -16.51 -2.60 10.73
CA VAL A 86 -17.99 -2.53 10.74
C VAL A 86 -18.60 -1.35 9.97
N GLY A 87 -18.96 -1.59 8.71
CA GLY A 87 -19.81 -0.68 7.96
C GLY A 87 -21.17 -0.46 8.64
N LEU A 88 -21.66 0.79 8.60
CA LEU A 88 -22.95 1.29 9.12
C LEU A 88 -24.22 0.55 8.63
N THR A 89 -24.08 -0.54 7.86
CA THR A 89 -25.20 -1.32 7.31
C THR A 89 -25.04 -2.84 7.47
N GLY A 90 -24.05 -3.32 8.21
CA GLY A 90 -23.98 -4.75 8.62
C GLY A 90 -23.88 -5.77 7.47
N ALA A 91 -23.33 -5.39 6.32
CA ALA A 91 -23.11 -6.29 5.19
C ALA A 91 -21.65 -6.21 4.77
N GLY A 92 -20.77 -7.01 5.37
CA GLY A 92 -19.33 -6.90 5.13
C GLY A 92 -18.49 -8.06 5.63
N ASP A 93 -19.02 -9.29 5.62
CA ASP A 93 -18.16 -10.47 5.75
C ASP A 93 -17.66 -10.85 4.36
N SER A 94 -16.47 -10.37 4.00
CA SER A 94 -15.73 -10.87 2.84
C SER A 94 -14.36 -11.33 3.31
N ALA A 95 -14.20 -12.66 3.41
CA ALA A 95 -13.01 -13.35 3.89
C ALA A 95 -11.79 -13.28 2.94
N VAL A 96 -11.71 -12.27 2.07
CA VAL A 96 -10.79 -12.31 0.94
C VAL A 96 -9.50 -11.56 1.27
N GLY A 97 -8.57 -12.28 1.91
CA GLY A 97 -7.17 -11.90 2.07
C GLY A 97 -6.37 -12.09 0.78
N ILE A 98 -6.80 -11.46 -0.33
CA ILE A 98 -6.02 -11.44 -1.57
C ILE A 98 -5.18 -10.16 -1.58
N PRO A 99 -3.86 -10.25 -1.75
CA PRO A 99 -3.00 -9.07 -1.83
C PRO A 99 -3.42 -8.21 -3.03
N PHE A 100 -3.60 -6.90 -2.79
CA PHE A 100 -3.95 -5.94 -3.83
C PHE A 100 -2.72 -5.15 -4.28
N ILE A 101 -2.83 -4.52 -5.45
CA ILE A 101 -1.79 -3.65 -6.03
C ILE A 101 -2.24 -2.21 -5.86
N SER A 102 -1.37 -1.38 -5.28
CA SER A 102 -1.53 0.06 -5.08
C SER A 102 -0.51 0.83 -5.90
#